data_AF-A0A8B8HZ40-F1
#
_entry.id   AF-A0A8B8HZ40-F1
#
_cell.length_a   1.000
_cell.length_b   1.000
_cell.length_c   1.000
_cell.angle_alpha   90.00
_cell.angle_beta   90.00
_cell.angle_gamma   90.00
#
_symmetry.space_group_name_H-M   'P 1'
#
loop_
_entity.id
_entity.type
_entity.pdbx_description
1 polymer ?
#
loop_
_entity_poly.entity_id
_entity_poly.type
_entity_poly.pdbx_seq_one_letter_code
_entity_poly.pdbx_strand_id
1 'polypeptide(L)'
;MGKRLSDKIRTETIKKQTKTKYVIKTIRKLKWKWTGHTIRGKEKWSKSIMNWFTGHNKRKRGRPLRRRMDDIKAVAAGTWMRVANDREECRKLEEAFAIKGNTDRIVVSLS
;
A
#
# COMPACT_ATOMS: atom_id res chain seq x y z
N MET A 1 22.29 24.44 3.24
CA MET A 1 23.08 23.66 2.25
C MET A 1 22.15 22.72 1.50
N GLY A 2 21.88 23.00 0.22
CA GLY A 2 20.98 22.19 -0.62
C GLY A 2 21.74 21.11 -1.38
N LYS A 3 21.17 19.91 -1.48
CA LYS A 3 21.75 18.80 -2.25
C LYS A 3 21.39 18.96 -3.73
N ARG A 4 22.36 18.74 -4.62
CA ARG A 4 22.19 18.81 -6.08
C ARG A 4 22.33 17.42 -6.70
N LEU A 5 21.78 17.24 -7.91
CA LEU A 5 21.91 15.97 -8.65
C LEU A 5 23.37 15.68 -9.04
N SER A 6 24.17 16.72 -9.26
CA SER A 6 25.60 16.66 -9.57
C SER A 6 26.43 15.97 -8.49
N ASP A 7 25.96 16.01 -7.24
CA ASP A 7 26.70 15.48 -6.08
C ASP A 7 26.77 13.95 -6.11
N LYS A 8 25.99 13.28 -6.99
CA LYS A 8 25.92 11.82 -7.17
C LYS A 8 25.83 11.06 -5.82
N ILE A 9 25.17 11.66 -4.84
CA ILE A 9 25.09 11.13 -3.48
C ILE A 9 24.34 9.80 -3.53
N ARG A 10 24.93 8.76 -2.94
CA ARG A 10 24.30 7.45 -2.83
C ARG A 10 22.92 7.57 -2.20
N THR A 11 21.94 6.89 -2.81
CA THR A 11 20.53 6.92 -2.37
C THR A 11 20.37 6.43 -0.94
N GLU A 12 21.22 5.51 -0.48
CA GLU A 12 21.22 5.01 0.90
C GLU A 12 21.55 6.11 1.91
N THR A 13 22.52 6.97 1.60
CA THR A 13 22.92 8.09 2.45
C THR A 13 21.79 9.10 2.60
N ILE A 14 21.09 9.38 1.51
CA ILE A 14 19.88 10.23 1.51
C ILE A 14 18.80 9.57 2.37
N LYS A 15 18.49 8.28 2.14
CA LYS A 15 17.49 7.54 2.93
C LYS A 15 17.81 7.48 4.43
N LYS A 16 19.09 7.36 4.80
CA LYS A 16 19.55 7.40 6.21
C LYS A 16 19.29 8.77 6.83
N GLN A 17 19.62 9.86 6.15
CA GLN A 17 19.36 11.22 6.63
C GLN A 17 17.87 11.55 6.70
N THR A 18 17.09 11.19 5.68
CA THR A 18 15.68 11.57 5.56
C THR A 18 14.72 10.60 6.27
N LYS A 19 15.22 9.50 6.87
CA LYS A 19 14.40 8.47 7.55
C LYS A 19 13.23 7.95 6.68
N THR A 20 13.37 7.95 5.35
CA THR A 20 12.28 7.69 4.38
C THR A 20 11.66 6.30 4.49
N LYS A 21 12.42 5.30 4.98
CA LYS A 21 11.92 3.94 5.23
C LYS A 21 10.72 3.93 6.19
N TYR A 22 10.73 4.82 7.18
CA TYR A 22 9.63 4.98 8.14
C TYR A 22 8.40 5.60 7.48
N VAL A 23 8.57 6.62 6.63
CA VAL A 23 7.45 7.31 5.95
C VAL A 23 6.62 6.34 5.11
N ILE A 24 7.27 5.47 4.32
CA ILE A 24 6.56 4.46 3.51
C ILE A 24 5.80 3.47 4.40
N LYS A 25 6.42 3.03 5.50
CA LYS A 25 5.76 2.16 6.49
C LYS A 25 4.52 2.85 7.07
N THR A 26 4.61 4.12 7.44
CA THR A 26 3.50 4.93 7.95
C THR A 26 2.39 5.09 6.92
N ILE A 27 2.71 5.42 5.67
CA ILE A 27 1.73 5.52 4.58
C ILE A 27 0.96 4.21 4.42
N ARG A 28 1.64 3.06 4.51
CA ARG A 28 0.99 1.75 4.41
C ARG A 28 0.10 1.42 5.60
N LYS A 29 0.57 1.72 6.81
CA LYS A 29 -0.24 1.60 8.03
C LYS A 29 -1.51 2.45 7.93
N LEU A 30 -1.39 3.70 7.50
CA LEU A 30 -2.53 4.59 7.25
C LEU A 30 -3.47 4.04 6.17
N LYS A 31 -2.93 3.53 5.06
CA LYS A 31 -3.72 2.90 4.00
C LYS A 31 -4.51 1.71 4.53
N TRP A 32 -3.92 0.85 5.37
CA TRP A 32 -4.58 -0.31 5.98
C TRP A 32 -5.68 0.11 6.97
N LYS A 33 -5.37 1.06 7.86
CA LYS A 33 -6.35 1.60 8.82
C LYS A 33 -7.54 2.23 8.13
N TRP A 34 -7.31 2.99 7.06
CA TRP A 34 -8.38 3.57 6.24
C TRP A 34 -9.26 2.48 5.65
N THR A 35 -8.69 1.40 5.11
CA THR A 35 -9.47 0.26 4.60
C THR A 35 -10.41 -0.32 5.65
N GLY A 36 -9.89 -0.63 6.85
CA GLY A 36 -10.70 -1.13 7.95
C GLY A 36 -11.79 -0.14 8.37
N HIS A 37 -11.45 1.15 8.44
CA HIS A 37 -12.41 2.20 8.76
C HIS A 37 -13.53 2.28 7.71
N THR A 38 -13.20 2.28 6.42
CA THR A 38 -14.18 2.32 5.33
C THR A 38 -15.12 1.11 5.33
N ILE A 39 -14.61 -0.11 5.60
CA ILE A 39 -15.44 -1.32 5.64
C ILE A 39 -16.40 -1.30 6.83
N ARG A 40 -15.94 -0.85 8.00
CA ARG A 40 -16.79 -0.73 9.20
C ARG A 40 -17.72 0.49 9.16
N GLY A 41 -17.38 1.50 8.37
CA GLY A 41 -18.13 2.75 8.24
C GLY A 41 -19.50 2.55 7.59
N LYS A 42 -20.43 3.47 7.87
CA LYS A 42 -21.75 3.51 7.22
C LYS A 42 -21.72 4.15 5.82
N GLU A 43 -20.62 4.81 5.47
CA GLU A 43 -20.49 5.55 4.22
C GLU A 43 -20.43 4.61 3.00
N LYS A 44 -21.51 4.61 2.21
CA LYS A 44 -21.66 3.73 1.05
C LYS A 44 -20.72 4.10 -0.09
N TRP A 45 -20.43 5.39 -0.27
CA TRP A 45 -19.60 5.88 -1.37
C TRP A 45 -18.14 5.44 -1.26
N SER A 46 -17.49 5.62 -0.12
CA SER A 46 -16.14 5.10 0.10
C SER A 46 -16.01 3.58 -0.11
N LYS A 47 -17.03 2.79 0.27
CA LYS A 47 -17.08 1.34 -0.01
C LYS A 47 -17.20 1.06 -1.50
N SER A 48 -18.09 1.78 -2.19
CA SER A 48 -18.25 1.68 -3.64
C SER A 48 -16.96 2.03 -4.37
N ILE A 49 -16.27 3.12 -4.00
CA ILE A 49 -14.98 3.53 -4.59
C ILE A 49 -13.91 2.44 -4.39
N MET A 50 -13.88 1.80 -3.23
CA MET A 50 -12.92 0.73 -2.94
C MET A 50 -13.15 -0.51 -3.82
N ASN A 51 -14.42 -0.86 -4.04
CA ASN A 51 -14.85 -1.96 -4.91
C ASN A 51 -15.01 -1.53 -6.38
N TRP A 52 -14.80 -0.26 -6.71
CA TRP A 52 -15.14 0.28 -8.02
C TRP A 52 -14.30 -0.37 -9.09
N PHE A 53 -14.99 -1.04 -10.01
CA PHE A 53 -14.44 -1.65 -11.20
C PHE A 53 -15.18 -1.12 -12.42
N THR A 54 -14.45 -0.46 -13.34
CA THR A 54 -14.97 -0.14 -14.67
C THR A 54 -14.62 -1.30 -15.60
N GLY A 55 -15.51 -2.29 -15.65
CA GLY A 55 -15.27 -3.61 -16.24
C GLY A 55 -15.12 -3.68 -17.75
N HIS A 56 -15.06 -2.55 -18.45
CA HIS A 56 -15.25 -2.54 -19.90
C HIS A 56 -14.04 -2.07 -20.72
N ASN A 57 -12.98 -1.55 -20.09
CA ASN A 57 -11.85 -1.01 -20.84
C ASN A 57 -10.56 -1.83 -20.64
N LYS A 58 -10.07 -2.42 -21.74
CA LYS A 58 -8.69 -2.92 -21.83
C LYS A 58 -7.75 -1.76 -21.50
N ARG A 59 -6.96 -1.87 -20.43
CA ARG A 59 -6.00 -0.81 -20.04
C ARG A 59 -4.86 -0.74 -21.06
N LYS A 60 -4.38 0.46 -21.36
CA LYS A 60 -3.21 0.68 -22.23
C LYS A 60 -2.00 -0.13 -21.72
N ARG A 61 -1.23 -0.69 -22.65
CA ARG A 61 0.03 -1.41 -22.39
C ARG A 61 0.95 -0.54 -21.51
N GLY A 62 1.55 -1.11 -20.48
CA GLY A 62 2.50 -0.42 -19.57
C GLY A 62 1.93 0.07 -18.24
N ARG A 63 0.61 0.12 -18.04
CA ARG A 63 0.03 0.44 -16.72
C ARG A 63 -0.22 -0.85 -15.91
N PRO A 64 0.34 -1.00 -14.69
CA PRO A 64 0.12 -2.20 -13.89
C PRO A 64 -1.37 -2.47 -13.66
N LEU A 65 -1.77 -3.74 -13.79
CA LEU A 65 -3.13 -4.19 -13.50
C LEU A 65 -3.46 -4.13 -11.99
N ARG A 66 -2.47 -3.86 -11.12
CA ARG A 66 -2.66 -3.80 -9.67
C ARG A 66 -3.67 -2.72 -9.28
N ARG A 67 -4.77 -3.14 -8.65
CA ARG A 67 -5.78 -2.30 -8.01
C ARG A 67 -5.43 -2.07 -6.55
N ARG A 68 -6.01 -1.03 -5.97
CA ARG A 68 -5.94 -0.79 -4.52
C ARG A 68 -6.39 -2.02 -3.72
N MET A 69 -7.43 -2.69 -4.19
CA MET A 69 -7.97 -3.91 -3.61
C MET A 69 -6.98 -5.09 -3.70
N ASP A 70 -6.16 -5.15 -4.75
CA ASP A 70 -5.24 -6.27 -4.96
C ASP A 70 -4.13 -6.25 -3.90
N ASP A 71 -3.69 -5.07 -3.44
CA ASP A 71 -2.73 -4.96 -2.33
C ASP A 71 -3.30 -5.53 -1.02
N ILE A 72 -4.59 -5.34 -0.78
CA ILE A 72 -5.28 -5.82 0.43
C ILE A 72 -5.52 -7.34 0.33
N LYS A 73 -6.03 -7.80 -0.82
CA LYS A 73 -6.20 -9.23 -1.12
C LYS A 73 -4.88 -9.98 -1.08
N ALA A 74 -3.76 -9.34 -1.41
CA ALA A 74 -2.46 -9.97 -1.30
C ALA A 74 -2.09 -10.32 0.14
N VAL A 75 -2.66 -9.68 1.16
CA VAL A 75 -2.36 -9.94 2.58
C VAL A 75 -3.45 -10.75 3.26
N ALA A 76 -4.72 -10.43 3.00
CA ALA A 76 -5.86 -11.07 3.65
C ALA A 76 -6.68 -12.00 2.72
N ALA A 77 -6.15 -12.31 1.53
CA ALA A 77 -6.77 -13.20 0.55
C ALA A 77 -8.26 -12.88 0.28
N GLY A 78 -9.08 -13.91 0.13
CA GLY A 78 -10.53 -13.79 -0.08
C GLY A 78 -11.31 -13.35 1.16
N THR A 79 -10.75 -13.50 2.37
CA THR A 79 -11.42 -13.20 3.64
C THR A 79 -11.23 -11.75 4.10
N TRP A 80 -10.62 -10.91 3.26
CA TRP A 80 -10.26 -9.52 3.59
C TRP A 80 -11.41 -8.67 4.12
N MET A 81 -12.66 -8.89 3.70
CA MET A 81 -13.82 -8.13 4.21
C MET A 81 -14.14 -8.50 5.66
N ARG A 82 -14.05 -9.80 6.00
CA ARG A 82 -14.24 -10.30 7.37
C ARG A 82 -13.15 -9.78 8.28
N VAL A 83 -11.91 -9.94 7.83
CA VAL A 83 -10.69 -9.43 8.49
C VAL A 83 -10.76 -7.93 8.71
N ALA A 84 -11.23 -7.16 7.72
CA ALA A 84 -11.36 -5.71 7.85
C ALA A 84 -12.50 -5.29 8.79
N ASN A 85 -13.50 -6.15 8.99
CA ASN A 85 -14.60 -5.89 9.93
C ASN A 85 -14.19 -6.16 11.38
N ASP A 86 -13.43 -7.23 11.63
CA ASP A 86 -12.84 -7.53 12.93
C ASP A 86 -11.68 -6.55 13.25
N ARG A 87 -11.78 -5.82 14.36
CA ARG A 87 -10.74 -4.85 14.74
C ARG A 87 -9.42 -5.51 15.14
N GLU A 88 -9.48 -6.63 15.84
CA GLU A 88 -8.30 -7.35 16.31
C GLU A 88 -7.59 -8.03 15.14
N GLU A 89 -8.35 -8.69 14.26
CA GLU A 89 -7.79 -9.32 13.05
C GLU A 89 -7.22 -8.26 12.09
N CYS A 90 -7.93 -7.14 11.90
CA CYS A 90 -7.46 -6.00 11.12
C CYS A 90 -6.16 -5.42 11.71
N ARG A 91 -6.03 -5.31 13.04
CA ARG A 91 -4.83 -4.79 13.69
C ARG A 91 -3.64 -5.75 13.53
N LYS A 92 -3.86 -7.05 13.69
CA LYS A 92 -2.81 -8.08 13.56
C LYS A 92 -2.16 -8.07 12.16
N LEU A 93 -2.96 -7.90 11.11
CA LEU A 93 -2.45 -7.88 9.73
C LEU A 93 -1.86 -6.52 9.28
N GLU A 94 -2.03 -5.46 10.07
CA GLU A 94 -1.47 -4.14 9.76
C GLU A 94 0.05 -4.19 9.59
N GLU A 95 0.72 -4.93 10.47
CA GLU A 95 2.18 -5.05 10.45
C GLU A 95 2.67 -5.86 9.25
N ALA A 96 1.99 -6.97 8.95
CA ALA A 96 2.24 -7.78 7.77
C ALA A 96 2.10 -6.97 6.47
N PHE A 97 1.05 -6.16 6.35
CA PHE A 97 0.84 -5.28 5.20
C PHE A 97 1.91 -4.18 5.07
N ALA A 98 2.32 -3.59 6.19
CA ALA A 98 3.35 -2.55 6.19
C ALA A 98 4.71 -3.09 5.73
N ILE A 99 5.04 -4.33 6.10
CA ILE A 99 6.28 -5.03 5.74
C ILE A 99 6.25 -5.53 4.29
N LYS A 100 5.15 -6.16 3.83
CA LYS A 100 5.05 -6.81 2.51
C LYS A 100 5.42 -5.91 1.33
N GLY A 101 5.02 -4.64 1.32
CA GLY A 101 5.40 -3.78 0.19
C GLY A 101 6.91 -3.45 0.14
N ASN A 102 7.68 -3.75 1.19
CA ASN A 102 9.12 -3.49 1.24
C ASN A 102 9.88 -4.56 0.46
N THR A 103 9.42 -5.82 0.50
CA THR A 103 9.98 -6.92 -0.29
C THR A 103 9.72 -6.72 -1.78
N ASP A 104 8.51 -6.32 -2.19
CA ASP A 104 8.17 -6.00 -3.60
C ASP A 104 9.11 -4.97 -4.26
N ARG A 105 9.74 -4.07 -3.49
CA ARG A 105 10.72 -3.10 -3.99
C ARG A 105 12.15 -3.63 -4.03
N ILE A 106 12.49 -4.58 -3.16
CA ILE A 106 13.82 -5.21 -3.13
C ILE A 106 13.97 -6.16 -4.33
N VAL A 107 12.94 -6.93 -4.66
CA VAL A 107 12.94 -7.79 -5.86
C VAL A 107 13.06 -6.98 -7.15
N VAL A 108 12.37 -5.84 -7.26
CA VAL A 108 12.46 -4.95 -8.44
C VAL A 108 13.82 -4.24 -8.55
N SER A 109 14.62 -4.15 -7.48
CA SER A 109 15.98 -3.60 -7.51
C SER A 109 17.09 -4.65 -7.74
N LEU A 110 16.72 -5.93 -7.81
CA LEU A 110 17.63 -7.06 -8.05
C LEU A 110 17.42 -7.72 -9.42
N SER A 111 16.52 -7.14 -10.23
CA SER A 111 16.24 -7.48 -11.63
C SER A 111 16.68 -6.34 -12.52
#